data_AF-Q9HNT0-F1
#
_entry.id   AF-Q9HNT0-F1
#
_cell.length_a   1.000
_cell.length_b   1.000
_cell.length_c   1.000
_cell.angle_alpha   90.00
_cell.angle_beta   90.00
_cell.angle_gamma   90.00
#
_symmetry.space_group_name_H-M   'P 1'
#
loop_
_entity.id
_entity.type
_entity.pdbx_description
1 polymer ?
#
loop_
_entity_poly.entity_id
_entity_poly.type
_entity_poly.pdbx_seq_one_letter_code
_entity_poly.pdbx_strand_id
1 'polypeptide(L)' 'MGVIVYDDPRGDVTEWPTDDDRLRYDEATEHWLVKTGDGTVRRIPRERVFYVEQES' A
#
# COMPACT_ATOMS: atom_id res chain seq x y z
N MET A 1 -12.42 -0.40 5.78
CA MET A 1 -11.10 -0.84 6.29
C MET A 1 -10.30 -1.36 5.11
N GLY A 2 -9.01 -1.01 5.00
CA GLY A 2 -8.17 -1.39 3.87
C GLY A 2 -6.97 -2.25 4.28
N VAL A 3 -6.52 -3.11 3.37
CA VAL A 3 -5.32 -3.94 3.54
C VAL A 3 -4.51 -3.93 2.26
N ILE A 4 -3.19 -3.79 2.39
CA ILE A 4 -2.24 -4.01 1.29
C ILE A 4 -1.21 -5.07 1.70
N VAL A 5 -1.00 -6.06 0.81
CA VAL A 5 -0.01 -7.12 1.01
C VAL A 5 1.04 -7.04 -0.08
N TYR A 6 2.31 -6.94 0.30
CA TYR A 6 3.41 -6.66 -0.62
C TYR A 6 4.77 -7.20 -0.15
N ASP A 7 5.70 -7.36 -1.08
CA ASP A 7 7.11 -7.62 -0.78
C ASP A 7 7.80 -6.34 -0.30
N ASP A 8 8.32 -6.38 0.92
CA ASP A 8 9.03 -5.27 1.52
C ASP A 8 10.45 -5.12 0.96
N PRO A 9 11.19 -4.04 1.30
CA PRO A 9 12.56 -3.85 0.85
C PRO A 9 13.56 -4.94 1.29
N ARG A 10 13.23 -5.76 2.29
CA ARG A 10 14.04 -6.87 2.78
C ARG A 10 13.71 -8.19 2.07
N GLY A 11 12.64 -8.21 1.26
CA GLY A 11 12.15 -9.39 0.57
C GLY A 11 11.18 -10.21 1.41
N ASP A 12 10.68 -9.66 2.52
CA ASP A 12 9.68 -10.29 3.36
C ASP A 12 8.27 -9.85 2.92
N VAL A 13 7.31 -10.77 3.01
CA VAL A 13 5.89 -10.45 2.77
C VAL A 13 5.36 -9.66 3.96
N THR A 14 4.88 -8.44 3.69
CA THR A 14 4.26 -7.55 4.68
C THR A 14 2.78 -7.37 4.39
N GLU A 15 1.95 -7.65 5.39
CA GLU A 15 0.54 -7.26 5.42
C GLU A 15 0.40 -5.96 6.23
N TRP A 16 -0.20 -4.94 5.61
CA TRP A 16 -0.40 -3.65 6.25
C TRP A 16 -1.90 -3.29 6.28
N PRO A 17 -2.55 -3.37 7.46
CA PRO A 17 -3.90 -2.85 7.67
C PRO A 17 -3.90 -1.32 7.83
N THR A 18 -4.73 -0.63 7.07
CA THR A 18 -4.84 0.84 7.06
C THR A 18 -6.28 1.29 6.89
N ASP A 19 -6.55 2.57 7.16
CA ASP A 19 -7.80 3.21 6.77
C ASP A 19 -7.86 3.34 5.24
N ASP A 20 -9.04 3.20 4.62
CA ASP A 20 -9.19 3.22 3.16
C ASP A 20 -8.80 4.57 2.56
N ASP A 21 -9.04 5.67 3.28
CA ASP A 21 -8.67 7.04 2.87
C ASP A 21 -7.15 7.26 2.85
N ARG A 22 -6.37 6.33 3.41
CA ARG A 22 -4.91 6.34 3.43
C ARG A 22 -4.28 5.44 2.38
N LEU A 23 -5.07 4.70 1.61
CA LEU A 23 -4.60 3.79 0.58
C LEU A 23 -5.10 4.24 -0.80
N ARG A 24 -4.17 4.55 -1.71
CA ARG A 24 -4.51 4.99 -3.07
C ARG A 24 -3.55 4.43 -4.09
N TYR A 25 -4.07 4.06 -5.26
CA TYR A 25 -3.23 3.78 -6.42
C TYR A 25 -2.93 5.06 -7.22
N ASP A 26 -1.66 5.24 -7.59
CA ASP A 26 -1.17 6.29 -8.48
C ASP A 26 -0.77 5.69 -9.83
N GLU A 27 -1.66 5.84 -10.81
CA GLU A 27 -1.47 5.31 -12.16
C GLU A 27 -0.30 5.97 -12.91
N ALA A 28 0.06 7.21 -12.57
CA ALA A 28 1.13 7.92 -13.28
C ALA A 28 2.52 7.34 -12.96
N THR A 29 2.66 6.76 -11.76
CA THR A 29 3.92 6.14 -11.31
C THR A 29 3.82 4.63 -11.20
N GLU A 30 2.64 4.03 -11.33
CA GLU A 30 2.37 2.61 -11.08
C GLU A 30 2.69 2.18 -9.63
N HIS A 31 2.40 3.06 -8.67
CA HIS A 31 2.62 2.80 -7.24
C HIS A 31 1.35 2.84 -6.42
N TRP A 32 1.31 2.02 -5.39
CA TRP A 32 0.43 2.20 -4.26
C TRP A 32 1.02 3.21 -3.28
N LEU A 33 0.20 4.16 -2.86
CA LEU A 33 0.50 5.17 -1.87
C LEU A 33 -0.19 4.79 -0.56
N VAL A 34 0.61 4.59 0.48
CA VAL A 34 0.13 4.33 1.85
C VAL A 34 0.52 5.50 2.71
N LYS A 35 -0.46 6.22 3.26
CA LYS A 35 -0.22 7.33 4.18
C LYS A 35 -0.19 6.81 5.62
N THR A 36 0.91 7.04 6.32
CA THR A 36 1.07 6.64 7.72
C THR A 36 0.53 7.72 8.66
N GLY A 37 0.28 7.36 9.92
CA GLY A 37 -0.29 8.27 10.92
C GLY A 37 0.57 9.49 11.25
N ASP A 38 1.87 9.43 10.97
CA ASP A 38 2.83 10.54 11.09
C ASP A 38 2.85 11.48 9.86
N GLY A 39 2.05 11.19 8.84
CA GLY A 39 1.99 11.96 7.60
C GLY A 39 3.00 11.53 6.52
N THR A 40 3.85 10.54 6.79
CA THR A 40 4.75 9.96 5.78
C THR A 40 3.94 9.25 4.70
N VAL A 41 4.37 9.33 3.45
CA VAL A 41 3.77 8.58 2.33
C VAL A 41 4.76 7.53 1.87
N ARG A 42 4.38 6.26 2.01
CA ARG A 42 5.14 5.13 1.47
C ARG A 42 4.63 4.84 0.05
N ARG A 43 5.58 4.69 -0.88
CA ARG A 43 5.32 4.28 -2.26
C ARG A 43 5.72 2.83 -2.41
N ILE A 44 4.79 2.00 -2.85
CA ILE A 44 4.98 0.56 -3.05
C ILE A 44 4.73 0.28 -4.53
N PRO A 45 5.76 -0.13 -5.29
CA PRO A 45 5.59 -0.45 -6.71
C PRO A 45 4.55 -1.53 -6.94
N ARG A 46 3.71 -1.41 -7.99
CA ARG A 46 2.62 -2.35 -8.29
C ARG A 46 3.09 -3.80 -8.39
N GLU A 47 4.28 -4.03 -8.94
CA GLU A 47 4.89 -5.34 -9.14
C GLU A 47 5.26 -6.05 -7.83
N ARG A 48 5.37 -5.30 -6.73
CA ARG A 48 5.60 -5.86 -5.38
C ARG A 48 4.33 -6.16 -4.62
N VAL A 49 3.17 -5.75 -5.14
CA VAL A 49 1.88 -5.92 -4.46
C VAL A 49 1.21 -7.21 -4.89
N PHE A 50 0.93 -8.07 -3.91
CA PHE A 50 0.20 -9.31 -4.10
C PHE A 50 -1.30 -9.05 -4.26
N TYR A 51 -1.89 -8.32 -3.30
CA TYR A 51 -3.28 -7.89 -3.37
C TYR A 51 -3.53 -6.65 -2.52
N VAL A 52 -4.65 -6.00 -2.82
CA VAL A 52 -5.23 -4.90 -2.04
C VAL A 52 -6.70 -5.19 -1.81
N GLU A 53 -7.15 -4.99 -0.59
CA GLU A 53 -8.55 -5.03 -0.18
C GLU A 53 -8.94 -3.63 0.31
N GLN A 54 -10.06 -3.10 -0.17
CA GLN A 54 -10.66 -1.83 0.27
C GLN A 54 -12.16 -2.04 0.40
N GLU A 55 -12.76 -1.58 1.50
CA GLU A 55 -14.21 -1.53 1.61
C GLU A 55 -14.75 -0.41 0.71
N SER A 56 -15.84 -0.73 -0.02
CA SER A 56 -16.46 0.16 -1.02
C SER A 56 -17.51 1.08 -0.39
#